data_AF-A0A8I1K6C3-F1
#
_entry.id   AF-A0A8I1K6C3-F1
#
_cell.length_a   1.000
_cell.length_b   1.000
_cell.length_c   1.000
_cell.angle_alpha   90.00
_cell.angle_beta   90.00
_cell.angle_gamma   90.00
#
_symmetry.space_group_name_H-M   'P 1'
#
loop_
_entity.id
_entity.type
_entity.pdbx_description
1 polymer ?
#
loop_
_entity_poly.entity_id
_entity_poly.type
_entity_poly.pdbx_seq_one_letter_code
_entity_poly.pdbx_strand_id
1 'polypeptide(L)' 'MAALPTAVQISADVLSRKERADDIARLKSMMELHALEYIDVSAHMELLQAFERWPLLAYLEAHHNTPLDLQKDAEQTP' A
#
# COMPACT_ATOMS: atom_id res chain seq x y z
N MET A 1 -1.26 -25.47 10.38
CA MET A 1 -1.29 -24.80 9.06
C MET A 1 -0.08 -23.91 8.98
N ALA A 2 0.94 -24.25 8.18
CA ALA A 2 2.12 -23.39 8.02
C ALA A 2 1.74 -22.19 7.14
N ALA A 3 1.86 -20.97 7.67
CA ALA A 3 1.63 -19.76 6.89
C ALA A 3 2.78 -19.59 5.88
N LEU A 4 2.44 -19.38 4.61
CA LEU A 4 3.43 -19.10 3.56
C LEU A 4 4.17 -17.79 3.87
N PRO A 5 5.44 -17.66 3.45
CA PRO A 5 6.22 -16.44 3.67
C PRO A 5 5.46 -15.23 3.10
N THR A 6 5.24 -14.22 3.94
CA THR A 6 4.49 -13.00 3.63
C THR A 6 4.92 -12.32 2.33
N ALA A 7 6.21 -12.41 1.97
CA ALA A 7 6.75 -11.90 0.71
C ALA A 7 6.13 -12.55 -0.55
N VAL A 8 5.83 -13.85 -0.50
CA VAL A 8 5.20 -14.59 -1.60
C VAL A 8 3.72 -14.23 -1.72
N GLN A 9 3.06 -13.98 -0.60
CA GLN A 9 1.66 -13.55 -0.55
C GLN A 9 1.48 -12.14 -1.13
N ILE A 10 2.36 -11.20 -0.76
CA ILE A 10 2.35 -9.83 -1.32
C ILE A 10 2.55 -9.86 -2.84
N SER A 11 3.48 -10.69 -3.31
CA SER A 11 3.78 -10.80 -4.75
C SER A 11 2.60 -11.37 -5.55
N ALA A 12 1.89 -12.36 -5.00
CA ALA A 12 0.69 -12.92 -5.60
C ALA A 12 -0.45 -11.90 -5.66
N ASP A 13 -0.58 -11.05 -4.64
CA ASP A 13 -1.63 -10.04 -4.59
C ASP A 13 -1.36 -8.86 -5.55
N VAL A 14 -0.09 -8.47 -5.71
CA VAL A 14 0.33 -7.50 -6.75
C VAL A 14 0.05 -8.04 -8.16
N LEU A 15 0.29 -9.32 -8.40
CA LEU A 15 -0.02 -9.98 -9.67
C LEU A 15 -1.53 -10.00 -9.95
N SER A 16 -2.33 -10.38 -8.95
CA SER A 16 -3.81 -10.37 -9.01
C SER A 16 -4.39 -8.99 -9.31
N ARG A 17 -3.86 -7.93 -8.67
CA ARG A 17 -4.27 -6.54 -8.95
C ARG A 17 -3.99 -6.13 -10.41
N LYS A 18 -2.83 -6.53 -10.94
CA LYS A 18 -2.48 -6.27 -12.33
C LYS A 18 -3.43 -6.98 -13.30
N GLU A 19 -3.73 -8.25 -13.05
CA GLU A 19 -4.69 -9.03 -13.83
C GLU A 19 -6.09 -8.39 -13.80
N ARG A 20 -6.54 -7.91 -12.64
CA ARG A 20 -7.83 -7.21 -12.50
C ARG A 20 -7.89 -5.91 -13.31
N ALA A 21 -6.81 -5.12 -13.31
CA ALA A 21 -6.74 -3.90 -14.10
C ALA A 21 -6.80 -4.20 -15.62
N ASP A 22 -6.14 -5.27 -16.06
CA ASP A 22 -6.15 -5.73 -17.45
C ASP A 22 -7.54 -6.22 -17.90
N ASP A 23 -8.26 -6.94 -17.04
CA ASP A 23 -9.64 -7.37 -17.32
C ASP A 23 -10.60 -6.18 -17.42
N ILE A 24 -10.43 -5.16 -16.58
CA ILE A 24 -11.23 -3.93 -16.64
C ILE A 24 -10.90 -3.12 -17.90
N ALA A 25 -9.63 -3.02 -18.28
CA ALA A 25 -9.23 -2.39 -19.54
C ALA A 25 -9.83 -3.12 -20.76
N ARG A 26 -9.88 -4.45 -20.71
CA ARG A 26 -10.54 -5.28 -21.74
C ARG A 26 -12.04 -5.00 -21.80
N LEU A 27 -12.73 -4.98 -20.67
CA LEU A 27 -14.15 -4.67 -20.59
C LEU A 27 -14.46 -3.24 -21.07
N LYS A 28 -13.63 -2.27 -20.69
CA LYS A 28 -13.71 -0.87 -21.14
C LYS A 28 -13.66 -0.78 -22.67
N SER A 29 -12.77 -1.55 -23.31
CA SER A 29 -12.69 -1.64 -24.76
C SER A 29 -13.91 -2.32 -25.39
N MET A 30 -14.46 -3.36 -24.75
CA MET A 30 -15.65 -4.07 -25.25
C MET A 30 -16.93 -3.22 -25.18
N MET A 31 -17.02 -2.34 -24.18
CA MET A 31 -18.21 -1.52 -23.93
C MET A 31 -18.12 -0.11 -24.54
N GLU A 32 -17.07 0.19 -25.32
CA GLU A 32 -16.83 1.50 -25.93
C GLU A 32 -16.77 2.66 -24.92
N LEU A 33 -16.40 2.37 -23.67
CA LEU A 33 -16.37 3.34 -22.56
C LEU A 33 -15.05 4.13 -22.54
N HIS A 34 -14.64 4.70 -23.67
CA HIS A 34 -13.30 5.29 -23.83
C HIS A 34 -12.99 6.43 -22.84
N ALA A 35 -14.01 7.20 -22.46
CA ALA A 35 -13.90 8.30 -21.51
C ALA A 35 -13.86 7.86 -20.03
N LEU A 36 -14.12 6.58 -19.72
CA LEU A 36 -14.14 6.10 -18.34
C LEU A 36 -12.71 5.79 -17.86
N GLU A 37 -12.19 6.58 -16.94
CA GLU A 37 -10.90 6.31 -16.30
C GLU A 37 -11.06 5.26 -15.19
N TYR A 38 -10.19 4.24 -15.21
CA TYR A 38 -10.15 3.25 -14.13
C TYR A 38 -9.13 3.69 -13.09
N ILE A 39 -9.57 3.77 -11.84
CA ILE A 39 -8.73 4.09 -10.68
C ILE A 39 -8.86 2.95 -9.69
N ASP A 40 -7.75 2.25 -9.42
CA ASP A 40 -7.71 1.20 -8.40
C ASP A 40 -7.41 1.80 -7.02
N VAL A 41 -8.45 1.88 -6.18
CA VAL A 41 -8.32 2.35 -4.79
C VAL A 41 -8.14 1.22 -3.77
N SER A 42 -8.10 -0.05 -4.22
CA SER A 42 -8.06 -1.21 -3.34
C SER A 42 -6.82 -1.21 -2.43
N ALA A 43 -5.67 -0.85 -2.98
CA ALA A 43 -4.41 -0.74 -2.24
C ALA A 43 -4.50 0.30 -1.11
N HIS A 44 -5.12 1.45 -1.40
CA HIS A 44 -5.29 2.51 -0.42
C HIS A 44 -6.24 2.10 0.70
N MET A 45 -7.35 1.45 0.36
CA MET A 45 -8.31 0.95 1.34
C MET A 45 -7.71 -0.13 2.24
N GLU A 46 -6.94 -1.06 1.68
CA GLU A 46 -6.22 -2.08 2.45
C GLU A 46 -5.19 -1.47 3.39
N LEU A 47 -4.47 -0.44 2.94
CA LEU A 47 -3.53 0.29 3.78
C LEU A 47 -4.22 0.99 4.96
N LEU A 48 -5.35 1.66 4.73
CA LEU A 48 -6.14 2.27 5.80
C LEU A 48 -6.59 1.23 6.83
N GLN A 49 -7.07 0.07 6.39
CA GLN A 49 -7.43 -1.04 7.27
C GLN A 49 -6.22 -1.61 8.03
N ALA A 50 -5.05 -1.66 7.38
CA ALA A 50 -3.82 -2.08 8.03
C ALA A 50 -3.40 -1.11 9.15
N PHE A 51 -3.58 0.20 8.95
CA PHE A 51 -3.33 1.19 9.99
C PHE A 51 -4.29 1.09 11.18
N GLU A 52 -5.57 0.81 10.94
CA GLU A 52 -6.53 0.54 12.02
C GLU A 52 -6.12 -0.69 12.85
N ARG A 53 -5.63 -1.75 12.18
CA ARG A 53 -5.18 -2.97 12.85
C ARG A 53 -3.84 -2.81 13.57
N TRP A 54 -2.96 -1.97 13.04
CA TRP A 54 -1.59 -1.80 13.54
C TRP A 54 -1.30 -0.32 13.82
N PRO A 55 -1.65 0.19 15.02
CA PRO A 55 -1.47 1.60 15.38
C PRO A 55 -0.01 2.09 15.28
N LEU A 56 0.96 1.21 15.56
CA LEU A 56 2.38 1.53 15.41
C LEU A 56 2.79 1.74 13.94
N LEU A 57 2.17 1.02 13.00
CA LEU A 57 2.41 1.22 11.58
C LEU A 57 1.92 2.60 11.13
N ALA A 58 0.76 3.04 11.62
CA ALA A 58 0.22 4.38 11.38
C ALA A 58 1.12 5.47 11.95
N TYR A 59 1.64 5.26 13.17
CA TYR A 59 2.62 6.16 13.78
C TYR A 59 3.88 6.28 12.91
N LEU A 60 4.43 5.17 12.44
CA LEU A 60 5.62 5.19 11.58
C LEU A 60 5.37 5.88 10.25
N GLU A 61 4.21 5.68 9.60
CA GLU A 61 3.84 6.42 8.39
C GLU A 61 3.82 7.94 8.64
N ALA A 62 3.20 8.38 9.74
CA ALA A 62 3.14 9.79 10.11
C ALA A 62 4.52 10.41 10.35
N HIS A 63 5.46 9.63 10.89
CA HIS A 63 6.83 10.08 11.19
C HIS A 63 7.83 9.86 10.04
N HIS A 64 7.51 9.02 9.05
CA HIS A 64 8.37 8.75 7.89
C HIS A 64 8.62 10.00 7.02
N ASN A 65 7.65 10.93 6.96
CA ASN A 65 7.80 12.20 6.25
C ASN A 65 8.53 13.29 7.05
N THR A 66 8.93 13.00 8.29
CA THR A 66 9.78 13.90 9.06
C THR A 66 11.23 13.48 8.81
N PRO A 67 12.10 14.34 8.23
CA PRO A 67 13.50 14.00 8.13
C PRO A 67 14.02 13.74 9.55
N LEU A 68 14.60 12.55 9.75
CA LEU A 68 15.20 12.12 11.00
C LEU A 68 16.39 13.03 11.32
N ASP A 69 16.13 14.15 11.99
CA ASP A 69 17.18 14.92 12.67
C ASP A 69 17.50 14.21 14.00
N LEU A 70 18.06 13.00 13.89
CA LEU A 70 18.43 12.13 15.01
C LEU A 70 19.83 12.48 15.55
N GLN A 71 20.33 13.71 15.38
CA GLN A 71 21.70 14.08 15.76
C GLN A 71 21.84 15.02 16.95
N LYS A 72 20.80 15.30 17.75
CA LYS A 72 20.94 16.33 18.79
C LYS A 72 20.42 16.00 20.18
N ASP A 73 20.70 14.80 20.71
CA ASP A 73 20.52 14.52 22.14
C ASP A 73 21.66 13.65 22.72
N ALA A 74 22.90 13.82 22.25
CA ALA A 74 24.07 13.13 22.80
C ALA A 74 25.03 14.03 23.59
N GLU A 75 24.73 15.32 23.79
CA GLU A 75 25.72 16.24 24.35
C GLU A 75 25.12 17.29 25.29
N GLN A 76 24.38 16.85 26.30
CA GLN A 76 24.18 17.63 27.53
C GLN A 76 24.16 16.69 28.73
N THR A 77 25.34 16.31 29.21
CA THR A 77 25.54 15.90 30.60
C THR A 77 26.50 16.92 31.23
N PRO A 78 26.15 17.55 32.37
CA PRO A 78 26.99 18.57 33.01
C PRO A 78 28.28 18.02 33.60
#